data_AF-A0A6A6IXU1-F1
#
_entry.id   AF-A0A6A6IXU1-F1
#
_cell.length_a   1.000
_cell.length_b   1.000
_cell.length_c   1.000
_cell.angle_alpha   90.00
_cell.angle_beta   90.00
_cell.angle_gamma   90.00
#
_symmetry.space_group_name_H-M   'P 1'
#
loop_
_entity.id
_entity.type
_entity.pdbx_description
1 polymer ?
#
loop_
_entity_poly.entity_id
_entity_poly.type
_entity_poly.pdbx_seq_one_letter_code
_entity_poly.pdbx_strand_id
1 'polypeptide(L)'
;MGTDMPTSTAAFDTKESTGSADSFDCFRKIWDPEFSMQRWPPEDRPFVEFARSVDAEGSDVDIFLREDQGPVPSHEAEDIAAFCHGRSLYKAPHGHRGAWLDDRETASGACREYPYRLSAVQLYARLKRQRFGLDGLPDADRRLIYISDLDPYYVLALIATVGYHQVESLRSAVWKHLALQSSLGVKLPSRGYLIFELEFHVPYFALRSTSLWHDHPHRNGEEKRGRLSRTWTDISFLNVSEEKGERAPRNSIQEAQISVVICGSSSQQWIAYAFVDNIWEAEDRPEDDASLCGDHGFCEDPLINNGSTDANRPLCDAREYFLAIVESRVRQVLKEWRYLVQTIERTIASKFNDRSFPSTKEKRGGTEAVMNWIICTIKLLRKLNDRLTETILVWDTFSAAEGDISYFSDLCSTYPDPTRGHVRRSLIATKSSFEELKALNRRLGLRINFDNNCLALDSNETAESTDLNMVITSIALALAYFGSTSHSLRLERNPKNVIGVIIGMIISVRLLAFLRTRLKRRGFSKHTLEYYRDGGTSKEQQQLSSVPNRRKA
;
A
#
# COMPACT_ATOMS: atom_id res chain seq x y z
N MET A 1 -83.12 -9.47 51.57
CA MET A 1 -82.47 -8.25 52.11
C MET A 1 -80.97 -8.55 52.07
N GLY A 2 -80.19 -8.20 51.06
CA GLY A 2 -80.15 -6.97 50.27
C GLY A 2 -78.94 -6.17 50.76
N THR A 3 -77.84 -6.16 50.00
CA THR A 3 -76.91 -5.02 49.77
C THR A 3 -75.63 -5.48 49.04
N ASP A 4 -75.61 -5.18 47.74
CA ASP A 4 -74.56 -4.47 46.98
C ASP A 4 -73.11 -4.96 47.01
N MET A 5 -72.69 -5.56 45.88
CA MET A 5 -71.30 -5.71 45.43
C MET A 5 -71.00 -4.64 44.37
N PRO A 6 -69.85 -3.94 44.43
CA PRO A 6 -69.48 -2.95 43.43
C PRO A 6 -68.85 -3.62 42.19
N THR A 7 -69.40 -3.29 41.03
CA THR A 7 -68.83 -3.54 39.70
C THR A 7 -67.61 -2.63 39.47
N SER A 8 -66.42 -3.24 39.45
CA SER A 8 -65.19 -2.59 39.00
C SER A 8 -65.00 -2.85 37.51
N THR A 9 -65.28 -1.82 36.71
CA THR A 9 -65.02 -1.78 35.27
C THR A 9 -63.55 -1.44 35.06
N ALA A 10 -62.70 -2.45 34.90
CA ALA A 10 -61.32 -2.26 34.46
C ALA A 10 -61.32 -1.96 32.95
N ALA A 11 -61.02 -0.71 32.61
CA ALA A 11 -60.73 -0.31 31.24
C ALA A 11 -59.41 -0.99 30.80
N PHE A 12 -59.51 -1.86 29.80
CA PHE A 12 -58.36 -2.38 29.07
C PHE A 12 -57.76 -1.25 28.24
N ASP A 13 -56.72 -0.63 28.78
CA ASP A 13 -55.90 0.35 28.08
C ASP A 13 -54.92 -0.44 27.19
N THR A 14 -55.33 -0.74 25.96
CA THR A 14 -54.46 -1.28 24.91
C THR A 14 -53.43 -0.22 24.53
N LYS A 15 -52.33 -0.17 25.28
CA LYS A 15 -51.08 0.40 24.78
C LYS A 15 -50.61 -0.47 23.61
N GLU A 16 -50.87 0.00 22.40
CA GLU A 16 -50.12 -0.38 21.21
C GLU A 16 -48.64 -0.09 21.47
N SER A 17 -47.96 -1.08 22.04
CA SER A 17 -46.52 -1.25 21.90
C SER A 17 -46.27 -1.36 20.42
N THR A 18 -45.90 -0.26 19.78
CA THR A 18 -45.18 -0.24 18.51
C THR A 18 -43.87 -0.97 18.74
N GLY A 19 -43.96 -2.31 18.68
CA GLY A 19 -42.82 -3.19 18.59
C GLY A 19 -42.11 -2.85 17.30
N SER A 20 -41.17 -1.92 17.40
CA SER A 20 -40.05 -1.81 16.49
C SER A 20 -39.53 -3.23 16.37
N ALA A 21 -39.81 -3.87 15.24
CA ALA A 21 -39.18 -5.12 14.89
C ALA A 21 -37.69 -4.81 14.87
N ASP A 22 -37.01 -5.10 15.99
CA ASP A 22 -35.57 -5.26 16.07
C ASP A 22 -35.25 -6.40 15.12
N SER A 23 -35.16 -6.02 13.84
CA SER A 23 -34.57 -6.79 12.78
C SER A 23 -33.21 -7.18 13.31
N PHE A 24 -33.03 -8.47 13.61
CA PHE A 24 -31.73 -9.04 13.95
C PHE A 24 -30.78 -8.74 12.80
N ASP A 25 -30.05 -7.64 12.90
CA ASP A 25 -29.01 -7.28 11.97
C ASP A 25 -27.80 -8.17 12.26
N CYS A 26 -27.87 -9.40 11.76
CA CYS A 26 -26.83 -10.41 11.91
C CYS A 26 -25.52 -10.03 11.21
N PHE A 27 -25.52 -8.95 10.41
CA PHE A 27 -24.33 -8.41 9.74
C PHE A 27 -23.68 -7.28 10.53
N ARG A 28 -24.30 -6.83 11.64
CA ARG A 28 -23.75 -5.78 12.48
C ARG A 28 -22.46 -6.27 13.15
N LYS A 29 -21.35 -5.67 12.75
CA LYS A 29 -20.03 -5.90 13.34
C LYS A 29 -19.94 -5.22 14.71
N ILE A 30 -20.01 -6.02 15.76
CA ILE A 30 -19.90 -5.59 17.16
C ILE A 30 -18.72 -6.35 17.78
N TRP A 31 -17.92 -5.65 18.59
CA TRP A 31 -16.85 -6.30 19.33
C TRP A 31 -17.43 -7.32 20.31
N ASP A 32 -16.96 -8.57 20.25
CA ASP A 32 -17.47 -9.62 21.12
C ASP A 32 -17.12 -9.31 22.59
N PRO A 33 -18.12 -9.20 23.49
CA PRO A 33 -17.88 -8.97 24.91
C PRO A 33 -17.02 -10.05 25.57
N GLU A 34 -16.95 -11.28 25.03
CA GLU A 34 -16.06 -12.32 25.55
C GLU A 34 -14.59 -11.89 25.55
N PHE A 35 -14.16 -11.05 24.62
CA PHE A 35 -12.79 -10.52 24.60
C PHE A 35 -12.50 -9.55 25.75
N SER A 36 -13.53 -9.10 26.49
CA SER A 36 -13.35 -8.29 27.71
C SER A 36 -13.13 -9.16 28.96
N MET A 37 -13.40 -10.47 28.87
CA MET A 37 -13.18 -11.39 29.98
C MET A 37 -11.73 -11.88 29.95
N GLN A 38 -11.11 -11.97 31.13
CA GLN A 38 -9.82 -12.64 31.25
C GLN A 38 -10.05 -14.14 31.00
N ARG A 39 -9.61 -14.60 29.83
CA ARG A 39 -9.71 -15.98 29.40
C ARG A 39 -8.29 -16.50 29.27
N TRP A 40 -7.93 -17.44 30.13
CA TRP A 40 -6.65 -18.11 30.05
C TRP A 40 -6.67 -19.04 28.83
N PRO A 41 -5.91 -18.75 27.76
CA PRO A 41 -5.65 -19.78 26.78
C PRO A 41 -4.74 -20.83 27.44
N PRO A 42 -4.87 -22.11 27.08
CA PRO A 42 -3.88 -23.13 27.43
C PRO A 42 -2.60 -22.87 26.62
N GLU A 43 -1.86 -21.81 26.94
CA GLU A 43 -0.56 -21.49 26.36
C GLU A 43 0.57 -22.25 27.07
N ASP A 44 0.46 -23.58 27.10
CA ASP A 44 1.42 -24.38 27.86
C ASP A 44 2.64 -24.77 27.03
N ARG A 45 2.54 -24.77 25.69
CA ARG A 45 3.63 -25.21 24.80
C ARG A 45 3.59 -24.68 23.35
N PRO A 46 4.75 -24.50 22.70
CA PRO A 46 4.83 -24.17 21.27
C PRO A 46 4.07 -25.15 20.38
N PHE A 47 3.49 -24.66 19.28
CA PHE A 47 2.71 -25.45 18.33
C PHE A 47 3.50 -26.63 17.75
N VAL A 48 4.74 -26.38 17.32
CA VAL A 48 5.59 -27.42 16.71
C VAL A 48 5.91 -28.53 17.72
N GLU A 49 6.20 -28.16 18.97
CA GLU A 49 6.38 -29.14 20.06
C GLU A 49 5.07 -29.89 20.34
N PHE A 50 3.93 -29.19 20.26
CA PHE A 50 2.63 -29.82 20.42
C PHE A 50 2.36 -30.86 19.34
N ALA A 51 2.53 -30.48 18.08
CA ALA A 51 2.30 -31.33 16.92
C ALA A 51 3.22 -32.56 16.95
N ARG A 52 4.49 -32.40 17.35
CA ARG A 52 5.43 -33.53 17.50
C ARG A 52 4.99 -34.53 18.55
N SER A 53 4.33 -34.08 19.62
CA SER A 53 3.80 -34.97 20.64
C SER A 53 2.58 -35.78 20.19
N VAL A 54 2.01 -35.46 19.02
CA VAL A 54 0.93 -36.21 18.37
C VAL A 54 1.42 -36.79 17.04
N ASP A 55 2.71 -37.16 17.00
CA ASP A 55 3.37 -37.85 15.89
C ASP A 55 3.45 -37.06 14.56
N ALA A 56 3.51 -35.73 14.63
CA ALA A 56 3.81 -34.94 13.43
C ALA A 56 5.28 -35.07 13.00
N GLU A 57 5.50 -35.64 11.81
CA GLU A 57 6.83 -35.72 11.19
C GLU A 57 7.19 -34.47 10.36
N GLY A 58 8.46 -34.29 10.01
CA GLY A 58 8.92 -33.19 9.15
C GLY A 58 9.68 -32.07 9.88
N SER A 59 10.10 -31.06 9.12
CA SER A 59 10.76 -29.88 9.69
C SER A 59 9.76 -28.99 10.44
N ASP A 60 10.26 -28.09 11.28
CA ASP A 60 9.41 -27.11 11.99
C ASP A 60 8.54 -26.30 11.01
N VAL A 61 9.09 -25.98 9.84
CA VAL A 61 8.38 -25.26 8.76
C VAL A 61 7.28 -26.15 8.17
N ASP A 62 7.57 -27.42 7.87
CA ASP A 62 6.55 -28.35 7.32
C ASP A 62 5.38 -28.55 8.28
N ILE A 63 5.68 -28.66 9.58
CA ILE A 63 4.67 -28.78 10.64
C ILE A 63 3.85 -27.50 10.73
N PHE A 64 4.49 -26.33 10.76
CA PHE A 64 3.84 -25.03 10.81
C PHE A 64 2.91 -24.75 9.63
N LEU A 65 3.22 -25.29 8.45
CA LEU A 65 2.43 -25.11 7.22
C LEU A 65 1.38 -26.21 6.99
N ARG A 66 1.29 -27.23 7.86
CA ARG A 66 0.46 -28.42 7.63
C ARG A 66 -1.05 -28.17 7.67
N GLU A 67 -1.55 -27.28 8.53
CA GLU A 67 -2.99 -27.07 8.69
C GLU A 67 -3.67 -26.45 7.46
N ASP A 68 -2.87 -25.92 6.53
CA ASP A 68 -3.35 -25.39 5.24
C ASP A 68 -3.39 -26.47 4.14
N GLN A 69 -3.05 -27.73 4.45
CA GLN A 69 -3.07 -28.84 3.50
C GLN A 69 -4.46 -29.45 3.32
N GLY A 70 -5.42 -28.60 2.95
CA GLY A 70 -6.51 -29.09 2.12
C GLY A 70 -5.95 -29.78 0.86
N PRO A 71 -6.78 -30.47 0.06
CA PRO A 71 -6.30 -31.11 -1.18
C PRO A 71 -5.75 -30.10 -2.21
N VAL A 72 -5.86 -28.79 -1.95
CA VAL A 72 -5.42 -27.71 -2.82
C VAL A 72 -4.10 -27.14 -2.27
N PRO A 73 -3.03 -27.11 -3.08
CA PRO A 73 -1.79 -26.43 -2.72
C PRO A 73 -2.04 -24.96 -2.38
N SER A 74 -1.40 -24.49 -1.31
CA SER A 74 -1.46 -23.10 -0.88
C SER A 74 -0.19 -22.36 -1.30
N HIS A 75 -0.33 -21.32 -2.12
CA HIS A 75 0.79 -20.44 -2.47
C HIS A 75 1.38 -19.74 -1.24
N GLU A 76 0.57 -19.49 -0.20
CA GLU A 76 1.06 -18.95 1.07
C GLU A 76 2.07 -19.89 1.72
N ALA A 77 1.76 -21.19 1.78
CA ALA A 77 2.67 -22.19 2.30
C ALA A 77 3.94 -22.33 1.44
N GLU A 78 3.80 -22.33 0.11
CA GLU A 78 4.93 -22.44 -0.83
C GLU A 78 5.90 -21.26 -0.68
N ASP A 79 5.40 -20.03 -0.59
CA ASP A 79 6.22 -18.81 -0.47
C ASP A 79 7.00 -18.80 0.85
N ILE A 80 6.36 -19.15 1.98
CA ILE A 80 7.02 -19.23 3.29
C ILE A 80 8.07 -20.35 3.28
N ALA A 81 7.73 -21.52 2.75
CA ALA A 81 8.65 -22.66 2.66
C ALA A 81 9.87 -22.32 1.79
N ALA A 82 9.65 -21.69 0.63
CA ALA A 82 10.70 -21.23 -0.27
C ALA A 82 11.61 -20.20 0.40
N PHE A 83 11.03 -19.25 1.15
CA PHE A 83 11.77 -18.24 1.89
C PHE A 83 12.68 -18.85 2.97
N CYS A 84 12.21 -19.89 3.66
CA CYS A 84 12.95 -20.59 4.71
C CYS A 84 13.86 -21.72 4.19
N HIS A 85 13.81 -22.05 2.90
CA HIS A 85 14.44 -23.23 2.34
C HIS A 85 15.97 -23.28 2.57
N GLY A 86 16.45 -24.42 3.08
CA GLY A 86 17.88 -24.64 3.34
C GLY A 86 18.46 -23.81 4.49
N ARG A 87 17.63 -23.08 5.25
CA ARG A 87 18.05 -22.28 6.41
C ARG A 87 17.87 -23.06 7.70
N SER A 88 18.70 -22.73 8.67
CA SER A 88 18.66 -23.33 10.00
C SER A 88 19.05 -22.26 11.02
N LEU A 89 18.27 -22.16 12.10
CA LEU A 89 18.50 -21.18 13.15
C LEU A 89 19.89 -21.33 13.80
N TYR A 90 20.42 -22.56 13.88
CA TYR A 90 21.76 -22.83 14.42
C TYR A 90 22.91 -22.30 13.54
N LYS A 91 22.61 -21.97 12.27
CA LYS A 91 23.55 -21.38 11.32
C LYS A 91 23.30 -19.88 11.11
N ALA A 92 22.46 -19.26 11.94
CA ALA A 92 22.16 -17.85 11.83
C ALA A 92 23.44 -17.01 12.06
N PRO A 93 23.71 -16.00 11.21
CA PRO A 93 24.85 -15.12 11.40
C PRO A 93 24.70 -14.33 12.72
N HIS A 94 25.79 -14.15 13.44
CA HIS A 94 25.78 -13.48 14.75
C HIS A 94 25.56 -11.96 14.69
N GLY A 95 25.67 -11.35 13.50
CA GLY A 95 25.72 -9.90 13.34
C GLY A 95 24.36 -9.20 13.21
N HIS A 96 23.33 -9.83 12.63
CA HIS A 96 22.07 -9.12 12.40
C HIS A 96 21.19 -9.11 13.66
N ARG A 97 20.92 -7.91 14.18
CA ARG A 97 20.06 -7.67 15.36
C ARG A 97 18.92 -6.70 15.03
N GLY A 98 17.93 -7.20 14.30
CA GLY A 98 16.73 -6.48 13.90
C GLY A 98 15.50 -6.66 14.79
N ALA A 99 15.54 -7.52 15.81
CA ALA A 99 14.36 -7.77 16.65
C ALA A 99 14.35 -6.95 17.94
N TRP A 100 13.15 -6.55 18.38
CA TRP A 100 12.84 -5.97 19.67
C TRP A 100 11.68 -6.74 20.30
N LEU A 101 11.78 -7.02 21.60
CA LEU A 101 10.82 -7.80 22.37
C LEU A 101 10.43 -7.03 23.63
N ASP A 102 9.14 -6.89 23.89
CA ASP A 102 8.60 -6.27 25.12
C ASP A 102 7.49 -7.17 25.67
N ASP A 103 7.74 -7.73 26.86
CA ASP A 103 6.79 -8.57 27.60
C ASP A 103 6.36 -7.80 28.85
N ARG A 104 5.05 -7.63 29.05
CA ARG A 104 4.48 -6.92 30.19
C ARG A 104 3.28 -7.63 30.80
N GLU A 105 3.19 -7.54 32.12
CA GLU A 105 2.03 -7.98 32.89
C GLU A 105 1.02 -6.84 32.94
N THR A 106 -0.24 -7.11 32.56
CA THR A 106 -1.25 -6.06 32.46
C THR A 106 -1.67 -5.54 33.83
N ALA A 107 -1.69 -6.42 34.84
CA ALA A 107 -2.14 -6.06 36.19
C ALA A 107 -1.16 -5.13 36.93
N SER A 108 0.15 -5.42 36.86
CA SER A 108 1.17 -4.67 37.59
C SER A 108 1.90 -3.62 36.73
N GLY A 109 1.85 -3.77 35.41
CA GLY A 109 2.69 -3.01 34.47
C GLY A 109 4.16 -3.42 34.49
N ALA A 110 4.53 -4.46 35.26
CA ALA A 110 5.89 -4.97 35.32
C ALA A 110 6.32 -5.52 33.95
N CYS A 111 7.58 -5.30 33.59
CA CYS A 111 8.14 -5.72 32.31
C CYS A 111 9.31 -6.69 32.50
N ARG A 112 9.51 -7.58 31.54
CA ARG A 112 10.73 -8.42 31.48
C ARG A 112 11.85 -7.61 30.82
N GLU A 113 13.04 -7.69 31.40
CA GLU A 113 14.21 -7.00 30.85
C GLU A 113 14.83 -7.77 29.68
N TYR A 114 15.00 -7.08 28.56
CA TYR A 114 15.64 -7.59 27.36
C TYR A 114 16.66 -6.59 26.80
N PRO A 115 17.71 -7.07 26.12
CA PRO A 115 18.52 -6.21 25.26
C PRO A 115 17.64 -5.50 24.21
N TYR A 116 17.94 -4.23 23.92
CA TYR A 116 17.16 -3.42 22.98
C TYR A 116 17.06 -4.03 21.58
N ARG A 117 18.14 -4.65 21.09
CA ARG A 117 18.18 -5.35 19.80
C ARG A 117 18.63 -6.79 19.97
N LEU A 118 17.83 -7.72 19.42
CA LEU A 118 18.01 -9.16 19.49
C LEU A 118 18.32 -9.72 18.09
N SER A 119 19.32 -10.60 18.01
CA SER A 119 19.45 -11.50 16.86
C SER A 119 18.35 -12.56 16.85
N ALA A 120 18.14 -13.26 15.73
CA ALA A 120 17.15 -14.33 15.64
C ALA A 120 17.36 -15.44 16.70
N VAL A 121 18.62 -15.79 16.99
CA VAL A 121 18.96 -16.78 18.02
C VAL A 121 18.63 -16.26 19.43
N GLN A 122 18.91 -14.99 19.69
CA GLN A 122 18.57 -14.37 20.97
C GLN A 122 17.05 -14.29 21.14
N LEU A 123 16.32 -13.88 20.09
CA LEU A 123 14.87 -13.83 20.09
C LEU A 123 14.27 -15.22 20.38
N TYR A 124 14.72 -16.25 19.67
CA TYR A 124 14.32 -17.64 19.93
C TYR A 124 14.54 -18.04 21.39
N ALA A 125 15.74 -17.79 21.94
CA ALA A 125 16.07 -18.14 23.31
C ALA A 125 15.19 -17.42 24.35
N ARG A 126 14.72 -16.21 24.05
CA ARG A 126 13.78 -15.47 24.93
C ARG A 126 12.35 -15.97 24.78
N LEU A 127 11.89 -16.18 23.54
CA LEU A 127 10.53 -16.67 23.26
C LEU A 127 10.29 -18.11 23.72
N LYS A 128 11.35 -18.93 23.80
CA LYS A 128 11.27 -20.29 24.35
C LYS A 128 10.95 -20.34 25.85
N ARG A 129 11.16 -19.24 26.59
CA ARG A 129 10.79 -19.17 28.00
C ARG A 129 9.27 -19.14 28.14
N GLN A 130 8.75 -19.72 29.22
CA GLN A 130 7.32 -19.70 29.51
C GLN A 130 6.80 -18.26 29.55
N ARG A 131 5.63 -18.07 28.92
CA ARG A 131 4.97 -16.76 28.85
C ARG A 131 4.31 -16.39 30.18
N PHE A 132 3.79 -17.38 30.89
CA PHE A 132 3.07 -17.22 32.15
C PHE A 132 3.66 -18.10 33.25
N GLY A 133 3.53 -17.71 34.51
CA GLY A 133 3.88 -18.50 35.68
C GLY A 133 5.37 -18.80 35.82
N LEU A 134 6.23 -17.98 35.23
CA LEU A 134 7.68 -18.19 35.27
C LEU A 134 8.25 -17.59 36.56
N ASP A 135 8.79 -18.45 37.44
CA ASP A 135 9.31 -18.04 38.74
C ASP A 135 10.26 -16.83 38.67
N GLY A 136 9.92 -15.77 39.41
CA GLY A 136 10.72 -14.56 39.52
C GLY A 136 10.65 -13.60 38.33
N LEU A 137 9.78 -13.85 37.34
CA LEU A 137 9.55 -12.96 36.20
C LEU A 137 8.06 -12.63 36.05
N PRO A 138 7.70 -11.41 35.63
CA PRO A 138 6.31 -11.04 35.40
C PRO A 138 5.71 -11.84 34.24
N ASP A 139 4.40 -12.03 34.28
CA ASP A 139 3.65 -12.63 33.18
C ASP A 139 3.68 -11.74 31.93
N ALA A 140 3.71 -12.35 30.76
CA ALA A 140 3.74 -11.63 29.48
C ALA A 140 2.33 -11.53 28.88
N ASP A 141 1.39 -10.96 29.63
CA ASP A 141 0.01 -10.71 29.17
C ASP A 141 0.00 -9.97 27.83
N ARG A 142 0.81 -8.92 27.72
CA ARG A 142 1.08 -8.18 26.49
C ARG A 142 2.49 -8.51 26.01
N ARG A 143 2.60 -9.13 24.84
CA ARG A 143 3.87 -9.44 24.16
C ARG A 143 3.97 -8.68 22.85
N LEU A 144 5.00 -7.87 22.68
CA LEU A 144 5.28 -7.19 21.42
C LEU A 144 6.54 -7.74 20.79
N ILE A 145 6.45 -8.12 19.53
CA ILE A 145 7.57 -8.60 18.73
C ILE A 145 7.68 -7.70 17.51
N TYR A 146 8.72 -6.88 17.48
CA TYR A 146 9.08 -6.08 16.32
C TYR A 146 10.31 -6.68 15.66
N ILE A 147 10.27 -6.86 14.34
CA ILE A 147 11.42 -7.30 13.54
C ILE A 147 11.58 -6.31 12.38
N SER A 148 12.71 -5.62 12.38
CA SER A 148 13.17 -4.87 11.23
C SER A 148 13.81 -5.79 10.20
N ASP A 149 13.49 -5.59 8.92
CA ASP A 149 14.04 -6.34 7.78
C ASP A 149 13.91 -7.86 7.97
N LEU A 150 12.67 -8.35 7.97
CA LEU A 150 12.36 -9.76 8.22
C LEU A 150 13.24 -10.68 7.37
N ASP A 151 13.90 -11.63 8.04
CA ASP A 151 14.76 -12.63 7.40
C ASP A 151 14.30 -14.05 7.76
N PRO A 152 14.76 -15.08 7.03
CA PRO A 152 14.38 -16.46 7.30
C PRO A 152 14.72 -16.93 8.71
N TYR A 153 15.77 -16.41 9.34
CA TYR A 153 16.16 -16.84 10.68
C TYR A 153 15.19 -16.32 11.73
N TYR A 154 14.70 -15.08 11.60
CA TYR A 154 13.61 -14.58 12.43
C TYR A 154 12.33 -15.37 12.22
N VAL A 155 11.95 -15.66 10.97
CA VAL A 155 10.78 -16.51 10.69
C VAL A 155 10.92 -17.88 11.34
N LEU A 156 12.08 -18.53 11.25
CA LEU A 156 12.35 -19.80 11.92
C LEU A 156 12.27 -19.71 13.45
N ALA A 157 12.78 -18.62 14.04
CA ALA A 157 12.70 -18.40 15.49
C ALA A 157 11.24 -18.27 15.96
N LEU A 158 10.40 -17.57 15.18
CA LEU A 158 8.98 -17.42 15.45
C LEU A 158 8.22 -18.72 15.26
N ILE A 159 8.43 -19.43 14.15
CA ILE A 159 7.81 -20.74 13.87
C ILE A 159 8.09 -21.75 15.00
N ALA A 160 9.32 -21.78 15.50
CA ALA A 160 9.70 -22.72 16.55
C ALA A 160 9.11 -22.39 17.93
N THR A 161 8.53 -21.18 18.12
CA THR A 161 8.08 -20.68 19.43
C THR A 161 6.61 -20.23 19.46
N VAL A 162 5.94 -20.16 18.31
CA VAL A 162 4.54 -19.74 18.19
C VAL A 162 3.60 -20.69 18.95
N GLY A 163 2.62 -20.14 19.69
CA GLY A 163 1.56 -20.93 20.33
C GLY A 163 0.49 -21.36 19.31
N TYR A 164 -0.21 -22.48 19.56
CA TYR A 164 -1.22 -23.05 18.66
C TYR A 164 -2.22 -22.00 18.12
N HIS A 165 -2.76 -21.18 19.00
CA HIS A 165 -3.79 -20.19 18.69
C HIS A 165 -3.28 -18.96 17.91
N GLN A 166 -1.96 -18.84 17.69
CA GLN A 166 -1.32 -17.74 16.96
C GLN A 166 -0.82 -18.17 15.58
N VAL A 167 -0.84 -19.47 15.29
CA VAL A 167 -0.26 -20.07 14.08
C VAL A 167 -0.85 -19.43 12.82
N GLU A 168 -2.18 -19.34 12.73
CA GLU A 168 -2.87 -18.77 11.56
C GLU A 168 -2.52 -17.29 11.37
N SER A 169 -2.61 -16.48 12.44
CA SER A 169 -2.28 -15.06 12.40
C SER A 169 -0.83 -14.81 11.99
N LEU A 170 0.11 -15.59 12.54
CA LEU A 170 1.52 -15.45 12.23
C LEU A 170 1.85 -15.91 10.81
N ARG A 171 1.27 -17.03 10.35
CA ARG A 171 1.43 -17.53 8.98
C ARG A 171 0.97 -16.48 7.97
N SER A 172 -0.25 -15.97 8.17
CA SER A 172 -0.84 -14.94 7.33
C SER A 172 -0.01 -13.66 7.34
N ALA A 173 0.48 -13.24 8.50
CA ALA A 173 1.29 -12.02 8.61
C ALA A 173 2.65 -12.14 7.94
N VAL A 174 3.33 -13.29 8.06
CA VAL A 174 4.59 -13.55 7.36
C VAL A 174 4.34 -13.53 5.86
N TRP A 175 3.38 -14.31 5.36
CA TRP A 175 3.11 -14.37 3.93
C TRP A 175 2.72 -13.02 3.33
N LYS A 176 1.78 -12.29 3.96
CA LYS A 176 1.40 -10.93 3.53
C LYS A 176 2.60 -9.99 3.44
N HIS A 177 3.55 -10.12 4.38
CA HIS A 177 4.78 -9.35 4.38
C HIS A 177 5.74 -9.76 3.26
N LEU A 178 5.85 -11.06 2.96
CA LEU A 178 6.66 -11.56 1.83
C LEU A 178 6.07 -11.08 0.50
N ALA A 179 4.76 -11.21 0.34
CA ALA A 179 4.03 -11.00 -0.90
C ALA A 179 3.66 -9.53 -1.21
N LEU A 180 4.01 -8.57 -0.34
CA LEU A 180 3.58 -7.17 -0.48
C LEU A 180 2.05 -7.02 -0.59
N GLN A 181 1.31 -7.82 0.19
CA GLN A 181 -0.15 -7.78 0.19
C GLN A 181 -0.67 -6.67 1.12
N SER A 182 -1.56 -5.84 0.60
CA SER A 182 -2.31 -4.85 1.38
C SER A 182 -3.46 -5.49 2.13
N SER A 183 -3.61 -5.22 3.43
CA SER A 183 -4.78 -5.59 4.22
C SER A 183 -4.95 -4.69 5.45
N LEU A 184 -6.19 -4.47 5.88
CA LEU A 184 -6.57 -3.74 7.08
C LEU A 184 -7.92 -4.25 7.52
N GLY A 185 -8.00 -4.84 8.71
CA GLY A 185 -9.24 -5.46 9.13
C GLY A 185 -9.21 -6.09 10.50
N VAL A 186 -10.35 -6.67 10.86
CA VAL A 186 -10.58 -7.44 12.08
C VAL A 186 -11.12 -8.80 11.69
N LYS A 187 -10.44 -9.86 12.11
CA LYS A 187 -10.95 -11.24 11.94
C LYS A 187 -11.36 -11.79 13.29
N LEU A 188 -12.58 -12.28 13.35
CA LEU A 188 -13.12 -13.01 14.49
C LEU A 188 -13.47 -14.42 14.01
N PRO A 189 -12.92 -15.48 14.63
CA PRO A 189 -13.23 -16.85 14.25
C PRO A 189 -14.70 -17.14 14.56
N SER A 190 -15.35 -17.86 13.65
CA SER A 190 -16.77 -18.23 13.80
C SER A 190 -16.97 -19.46 14.69
N ARG A 191 -15.91 -20.20 15.01
CA ARG A 191 -15.94 -21.46 15.75
C ARG A 191 -14.66 -21.63 16.56
N GLY A 192 -14.74 -22.48 17.59
CA GLY A 192 -13.60 -22.84 18.43
C GLY A 192 -13.34 -21.82 19.53
N TYR A 193 -12.11 -21.84 20.05
CA TYR A 193 -11.68 -20.88 21.06
C TYR A 193 -11.49 -19.50 20.41
N LEU A 194 -12.26 -18.50 20.86
CA LEU A 194 -12.26 -17.19 20.18
C LEU A 194 -10.94 -16.47 20.42
N ILE A 195 -10.21 -16.21 19.34
CA ILE A 195 -9.04 -15.35 19.29
C ILE A 195 -9.36 -14.24 18.31
N PHE A 196 -9.32 -12.99 18.74
CA PHE A 196 -9.44 -11.90 17.78
C PHE A 196 -8.13 -11.73 17.02
N GLU A 197 -8.21 -11.19 15.81
CA GLU A 197 -7.07 -10.74 15.04
C GLU A 197 -7.33 -9.33 14.49
N LEU A 198 -6.41 -8.41 14.72
CA LEU A 198 -6.39 -7.07 14.15
C LEU A 198 -5.18 -7.00 13.21
N GLU A 199 -5.40 -6.75 11.93
CA GLU A 199 -4.32 -6.78 10.93
C GLU A 199 -4.17 -5.45 10.20
N PHE A 200 -2.92 -5.07 9.92
CA PHE A 200 -2.53 -3.89 9.18
C PHE A 200 -1.28 -4.18 8.35
N HIS A 201 -1.45 -4.28 7.04
CA HIS A 201 -0.40 -4.56 6.07
C HIS A 201 -0.46 -3.48 4.99
N VAL A 202 0.56 -2.63 4.92
CA VAL A 202 0.62 -1.54 3.94
C VAL A 202 1.96 -1.56 3.22
N PRO A 203 1.99 -2.08 1.98
CA PRO A 203 3.12 -1.87 1.08
C PRO A 203 3.18 -0.40 0.61
N TYR A 204 4.41 0.10 0.45
CA TYR A 204 4.67 1.44 -0.02
C TYR A 204 5.99 1.51 -0.79
N PHE A 205 6.26 2.66 -1.39
CA PHE A 205 7.49 2.94 -2.11
C PHE A 205 8.30 4.00 -1.38
N ALA A 206 9.58 3.70 -1.18
CA ALA A 206 10.56 4.58 -0.56
C ALA A 206 11.52 5.11 -1.65
N LEU A 207 11.61 6.43 -1.80
CA LEU A 207 12.58 7.06 -2.70
C LEU A 207 13.92 7.21 -1.98
N ARG A 208 14.99 6.63 -2.53
CA ARG A 208 16.32 6.61 -1.91
C ARG A 208 17.41 6.98 -2.93
N SER A 209 18.52 7.52 -2.42
CA SER A 209 19.71 7.81 -3.21
C SER A 209 20.69 6.64 -3.12
N THR A 210 21.06 6.05 -4.26
CA THR A 210 21.91 4.87 -4.37
C THR A 210 23.41 5.20 -4.22
N SER A 211 23.80 6.48 -4.13
CA SER A 211 25.22 6.88 -4.00
C SER A 211 25.92 6.26 -2.78
N LEU A 212 25.17 5.90 -1.74
CA LEU A 212 25.69 5.27 -0.52
C LEU A 212 25.99 3.76 -0.66
N TRP A 213 25.53 3.10 -1.73
CA TRP A 213 25.53 1.64 -1.81
C TRP A 213 26.59 1.04 -2.73
N HIS A 214 27.19 1.85 -3.61
CA HIS A 214 28.11 1.38 -4.64
C HIS A 214 29.58 1.31 -4.21
N ASP A 215 29.96 1.93 -3.08
CA ASP A 215 31.36 1.94 -2.59
C ASP A 215 31.70 0.77 -1.64
N HIS A 216 30.87 -0.29 -1.60
CA HIS A 216 31.24 -1.56 -0.98
C HIS A 216 31.32 -2.69 -2.02
N PRO A 217 32.45 -2.84 -2.75
CA PRO A 217 32.66 -3.87 -3.77
C PRO A 217 32.73 -5.31 -3.23
N HIS A 218 32.51 -5.54 -1.93
CA HIS A 218 32.80 -6.83 -1.29
C HIS A 218 31.72 -7.33 -0.32
N ARG A 219 30.45 -7.05 -0.57
CA ARG A 219 29.39 -7.83 0.08
C ARG A 219 29.21 -9.16 -0.67
N ASN A 220 30.06 -10.12 -0.32
CA ASN A 220 30.10 -11.49 -0.86
C ASN A 220 28.69 -12.05 -1.08
N GLY A 221 28.48 -12.75 -2.20
CA GLY A 221 27.18 -13.25 -2.67
C GLY A 221 26.42 -14.21 -1.74
N GLU A 222 26.93 -14.47 -0.54
CA GLU A 222 26.28 -15.25 0.52
C GLU A 222 25.38 -14.38 1.43
N GLU A 223 25.75 -13.13 1.73
CA GLU A 223 24.92 -12.24 2.58
C GLU A 223 23.66 -11.73 1.89
N LYS A 224 23.69 -11.57 0.56
CA LYS A 224 22.48 -11.23 -0.22
C LYS A 224 21.45 -12.36 -0.23
N ARG A 225 21.84 -13.59 0.09
CA ARG A 225 21.01 -14.77 -0.11
C ARG A 225 19.98 -14.98 1.02
N GLY A 226 20.08 -14.21 2.11
CA GLY A 226 19.23 -14.35 3.30
C GLY A 226 18.28 -13.19 3.59
N ARG A 227 18.39 -12.03 2.93
CA ARG A 227 17.45 -10.91 3.16
C ARG A 227 16.32 -10.91 2.15
N LEU A 228 15.17 -10.36 2.53
CA LEU A 228 14.08 -10.08 1.58
C LEU A 228 14.61 -9.23 0.43
N SER A 229 14.68 -9.82 -0.76
CA SER A 229 15.10 -9.13 -1.97
C SER A 229 13.95 -8.28 -2.49
N ARG A 230 13.72 -7.13 -1.85
CA ARG A 230 12.74 -6.15 -2.34
C ARG A 230 13.17 -5.59 -3.70
N THR A 231 12.20 -5.37 -4.58
CA THR A 231 12.48 -4.88 -5.93
C THR A 231 12.95 -3.43 -5.87
N TRP A 232 14.13 -3.18 -6.45
CA TRP A 232 14.63 -1.83 -6.70
C TRP A 232 14.28 -1.42 -8.12
N THR A 233 13.64 -0.27 -8.27
CA THR A 233 13.34 0.34 -9.57
C THR A 233 14.25 1.54 -9.75
N ASP A 234 15.19 1.44 -10.70
CA ASP A 234 16.01 2.59 -11.09
C ASP A 234 15.13 3.65 -11.75
N ILE A 235 15.19 4.88 -11.22
CA ILE A 235 14.50 6.04 -11.79
C ILE A 235 15.48 7.10 -12.28
N SER A 236 16.74 6.72 -12.52
CA SER A 236 17.77 7.57 -13.11
C SER A 236 17.34 8.19 -14.43
N PHE A 237 16.47 7.52 -15.20
CA PHE A 237 15.88 8.07 -16.44
C PHE A 237 15.10 9.38 -16.20
N LEU A 238 14.61 9.62 -14.98
CA LEU A 238 13.95 10.87 -14.62
C LEU A 238 14.98 12.00 -14.41
N ASN A 239 16.17 11.72 -13.89
CA ASN A 239 17.13 12.77 -13.54
C ASN A 239 17.53 13.60 -14.78
N VAL A 240 17.32 14.92 -14.67
CA VAL A 240 17.67 15.91 -15.70
C VAL A 240 19.11 16.41 -15.52
N SER A 241 19.71 16.22 -14.35
CA SER A 241 20.96 16.88 -14.00
C SER A 241 22.09 16.49 -14.97
N GLU A 242 22.60 17.50 -15.67
CA GLU A 242 23.74 17.41 -16.60
C GLU A 242 25.09 17.39 -15.87
N GLU A 243 25.11 17.13 -14.56
CA GLU A 243 26.36 16.84 -13.85
C GLU A 243 26.94 15.52 -14.38
N LYS A 244 27.64 15.64 -15.51
CA LYS A 244 28.49 14.63 -16.12
C LYS A 244 29.71 14.42 -15.22
N GLY A 245 29.48 13.77 -14.09
CA GLY A 245 30.51 13.22 -13.22
C GLY A 245 30.12 11.80 -12.81
N GLU A 246 31.09 10.89 -12.71
CA GLU A 246 30.90 9.50 -12.30
C GLU A 246 30.27 9.31 -10.90
N ARG A 247 30.02 10.40 -10.16
CA ARG A 247 29.53 10.40 -8.77
C ARG A 247 28.14 10.99 -8.57
N ALA A 248 27.39 11.27 -9.63
CA ALA A 248 26.03 11.80 -9.46
C ALA A 248 25.13 10.76 -8.74
N PRO A 249 24.41 11.16 -7.68
CA PRO A 249 23.55 10.25 -6.94
C PRO A 249 22.45 9.68 -7.85
N ARG A 250 22.44 8.35 -8.00
CA ARG A 250 21.35 7.65 -8.69
C ARG A 250 20.16 7.59 -7.76
N ASN A 251 19.01 8.08 -8.21
CA ASN A 251 17.77 7.94 -7.45
C ASN A 251 17.12 6.61 -7.82
N SER A 252 16.67 5.87 -6.83
CA SER A 252 15.97 4.61 -7.01
C SER A 252 14.79 4.53 -6.05
N ILE A 253 13.77 3.80 -6.47
CA ILE A 253 12.60 3.51 -5.64
C ILE A 253 12.70 2.08 -5.15
N GLN A 254 12.54 1.89 -3.85
CA GLN A 254 12.50 0.58 -3.21
C GLN A 254 11.07 0.24 -2.79
N GLU A 255 10.66 -1.00 -3.02
CA GLU A 255 9.46 -1.57 -2.39
C GLU A 255 9.72 -1.84 -0.92
N ALA A 256 8.80 -1.40 -0.06
CA ALA A 256 8.87 -1.59 1.38
C ALA A 256 7.47 -1.94 1.91
N GLN A 257 7.42 -2.58 3.06
CA GLN A 257 6.16 -2.91 3.72
C GLN A 257 6.25 -2.78 5.23
N ILE A 258 5.14 -2.31 5.81
CA ILE A 258 4.85 -2.44 7.22
C ILE A 258 3.74 -3.49 7.35
N SER A 259 3.95 -4.49 8.20
CA SER A 259 2.99 -5.53 8.51
C SER A 259 2.87 -5.68 10.01
N VAL A 260 1.66 -5.53 10.52
CA VAL A 260 1.35 -5.64 11.94
C VAL A 260 0.13 -6.53 12.07
N VAL A 261 0.23 -7.54 12.94
CA VAL A 261 -0.92 -8.32 13.38
C VAL A 261 -0.94 -8.34 14.90
N ILE A 262 -2.10 -8.12 15.48
CA ILE A 262 -2.36 -8.27 16.92
C ILE A 262 -3.38 -9.38 17.08
N CYS A 263 -3.08 -10.40 17.85
CA CYS A 263 -4.04 -11.44 18.17
C CYS A 263 -4.04 -11.78 19.67
N GLY A 264 -5.19 -12.21 20.18
CA GLY A 264 -5.32 -12.51 21.61
C GLY A 264 -6.65 -13.12 22.00
N SER A 265 -6.66 -13.73 23.18
CA SER A 265 -7.88 -14.24 23.82
C SER A 265 -8.66 -13.15 24.54
N SER A 266 -8.04 -12.02 24.86
CA SER A 266 -8.71 -10.88 25.50
C SER A 266 -8.00 -9.56 25.18
N SER A 267 -8.68 -8.43 25.40
CA SER A 267 -8.08 -7.11 25.21
C SER A 267 -6.91 -6.83 26.14
N GLN A 268 -6.73 -7.63 27.20
CA GLN A 268 -5.65 -7.55 28.17
C GLN A 268 -4.56 -8.61 27.97
N GLN A 269 -4.84 -9.69 27.24
CA GLN A 269 -3.90 -10.78 26.96
C GLN A 269 -3.79 -11.01 25.46
N TRP A 270 -2.73 -10.46 24.88
CA TRP A 270 -2.54 -10.41 23.44
C TRP A 270 -1.07 -10.31 23.06
N ILE A 271 -0.79 -10.67 21.81
CA ILE A 271 0.52 -10.59 21.19
C ILE A 271 0.44 -9.74 19.94
N ALA A 272 1.47 -8.94 19.68
CA ALA A 272 1.64 -8.23 18.43
C ALA A 272 2.91 -8.69 17.71
N TYR A 273 2.77 -9.01 16.43
CA TYR A 273 3.89 -9.23 15.52
C TYR A 273 3.95 -8.04 14.56
N ALA A 274 5.12 -7.41 14.44
CA ALA A 274 5.37 -6.31 13.54
C ALA A 274 6.62 -6.57 12.69
N PHE A 275 6.46 -6.55 11.37
CA PHE A 275 7.52 -6.69 10.39
C PHE A 275 7.63 -5.40 9.58
N VAL A 276 8.79 -4.77 9.58
CA VAL A 276 9.00 -3.47 8.92
C VAL A 276 10.27 -3.50 8.10
N ASP A 277 10.16 -3.21 6.80
CA ASP A 277 11.33 -2.96 5.95
C ASP A 277 11.91 -1.58 6.31
N ASN A 278 13.15 -1.55 6.82
CA ASN A 278 13.89 -0.33 7.15
C ASN A 278 15.39 -0.43 6.84
N ILE A 279 15.80 -1.31 5.90
CA ILE A 279 17.20 -1.57 5.48
C ILE A 279 18.07 -0.30 5.39
N TRP A 280 17.49 0.82 4.97
CA TRP A 280 18.20 2.09 4.78
C TRP A 280 18.51 2.87 6.07
N GLU A 281 17.87 2.56 7.21
CA GLU A 281 18.12 3.24 8.49
C GLU A 281 19.21 2.54 9.33
N ALA A 282 19.57 1.31 8.97
CA ALA A 282 20.47 0.47 9.76
C ALA A 282 21.95 0.89 9.69
N GLU A 283 22.37 1.60 8.63
CA GLU A 283 23.78 1.95 8.40
C GLU A 283 24.23 3.22 9.14
N ASP A 284 23.29 4.11 9.48
CA ASP A 284 23.59 5.41 10.12
C ASP A 284 23.59 5.36 11.66
N ARG A 285 23.20 4.24 12.28
CA ARG A 285 23.15 4.11 13.75
C ARG A 285 24.29 3.23 14.26
N PRO A 286 25.21 3.76 15.10
CA PRO A 286 26.27 2.95 15.69
C PRO A 286 25.69 1.78 16.48
N GLU A 287 26.27 0.58 16.32
CA GLU A 287 25.84 -0.67 16.97
C GLU A 287 25.91 -0.60 18.51
N ASP A 288 26.68 0.35 19.05
CA ASP A 288 26.96 0.53 20.48
C ASP A 288 25.97 1.46 21.22
N ASP A 289 24.88 1.92 20.58
CA ASP A 289 23.88 2.76 21.24
C ASP A 289 22.92 1.92 22.13
N ALA A 290 23.52 1.21 23.08
CA ALA A 290 22.88 0.31 24.03
C ALA A 290 21.96 1.03 25.05
N SER A 291 21.77 2.35 24.94
CA SER A 291 20.93 3.15 25.82
C SER A 291 20.03 4.12 25.04
N LEU A 292 19.16 3.60 24.17
CA LEU A 292 18.05 4.39 23.63
C LEU A 292 16.86 4.53 24.59
N CYS A 293 16.91 3.89 25.77
CA CYS A 293 16.29 4.50 26.93
C CYS A 293 17.06 5.78 27.18
N GLY A 294 16.57 6.91 26.66
CA GLY A 294 17.24 8.20 26.86
C GLY A 294 17.53 8.40 28.35
N ASP A 295 18.47 9.29 28.67
CA ASP A 295 18.93 9.62 30.03
C ASP A 295 17.81 10.03 31.03
N HIS A 296 16.55 10.03 30.56
CA HIS A 296 15.32 10.37 31.27
C HIS A 296 14.28 9.23 31.34
N GLY A 297 14.63 7.98 30.98
CA GLY A 297 13.75 6.82 31.11
C GLY A 297 12.64 6.71 30.05
N PHE A 298 12.73 7.49 28.96
CA PHE A 298 11.84 7.37 27.80
C PHE A 298 12.32 6.24 26.89
N CYS A 299 11.47 5.25 26.63
CA CYS A 299 11.75 4.17 25.67
C CYS A 299 10.77 4.29 24.50
N GLU A 300 11.24 4.59 23.30
CA GLU A 300 10.33 4.69 22.15
C GLU A 300 9.74 3.31 21.80
N ASP A 301 8.41 3.26 21.59
CA ASP A 301 7.74 2.06 21.07
C ASP A 301 7.98 1.95 19.54
N PRO A 302 8.72 0.94 19.06
CA PRO A 302 9.07 0.84 17.67
C PRO A 302 7.90 0.40 16.78
N LEU A 303 6.78 -0.12 17.31
CA LEU A 303 5.59 -0.48 16.52
C LEU A 303 4.78 0.77 16.17
N ILE A 304 4.65 1.70 17.12
CA ILE A 304 3.98 2.99 16.90
C ILE A 304 4.93 3.95 16.16
N ASN A 305 6.19 4.10 16.60
CA ASN A 305 7.21 4.90 15.91
C ASN A 305 6.77 6.35 15.59
N ASN A 306 6.29 7.07 16.59
CA ASN A 306 5.86 8.47 16.45
C ASN A 306 6.77 9.48 17.18
N GLY A 307 7.88 9.02 17.77
CA GLY A 307 8.81 9.86 18.56
C GLY A 307 8.26 10.39 19.88
N SER A 308 7.06 9.97 20.31
CA SER A 308 6.37 10.54 21.46
C SER A 308 5.69 9.52 22.37
N THR A 309 5.42 8.31 21.87
CA THR A 309 4.86 7.23 22.66
C THR A 309 5.96 6.52 23.42
N ASP A 310 5.88 6.64 24.73
CA ASP A 310 6.74 5.95 25.68
C ASP A 310 6.24 4.51 25.87
N ALA A 311 7.04 3.53 25.46
CA ALA A 311 6.80 2.10 25.67
C ALA A 311 6.68 1.77 27.17
N ASN A 312 7.26 2.59 28.06
CA ASN A 312 7.10 2.43 29.51
C ASN A 312 5.73 2.87 30.04
N ARG A 313 4.90 3.49 29.20
CA ARG A 313 3.50 3.85 29.48
C ARG A 313 2.59 3.23 28.43
N PRO A 314 2.49 1.88 28.41
CA PRO A 314 1.85 1.16 27.31
C PRO A 314 0.35 1.43 27.27
N LEU A 315 -0.22 1.43 26.06
CA LEU A 315 -1.67 1.25 25.89
C LEU A 315 -1.98 -0.23 26.14
N CYS A 316 -2.74 -0.52 27.18
CA CYS A 316 -3.05 -1.90 27.57
C CYS A 316 -4.11 -2.55 26.68
N ASP A 317 -5.10 -1.78 26.20
CA ASP A 317 -6.15 -2.30 25.33
C ASP A 317 -5.63 -2.52 23.90
N ALA A 318 -5.77 -3.76 23.42
CA ALA A 318 -5.31 -4.17 22.09
C ALA A 318 -5.87 -3.33 20.94
N ARG A 319 -7.14 -2.91 21.02
CA ARG A 319 -7.80 -2.12 19.96
C ARG A 319 -7.34 -0.67 19.98
N GLU A 320 -7.19 -0.09 21.16
CA GLU A 320 -6.62 1.25 21.29
C GLU A 320 -5.18 1.30 20.78
N TYR A 321 -4.37 0.29 21.13
CA TYR A 321 -2.99 0.15 20.66
C TYR A 321 -2.92 -0.04 19.14
N PHE A 322 -3.79 -0.89 18.57
CA PHE A 322 -3.89 -1.10 17.13
C PHE A 322 -4.16 0.21 16.38
N LEU A 323 -5.15 1.01 16.82
CA LEU A 323 -5.47 2.28 16.17
C LEU A 323 -4.31 3.28 16.24
N ALA A 324 -3.58 3.32 17.37
CA ALA A 324 -2.38 4.15 17.51
C ALA A 324 -1.28 3.75 16.53
N ILE A 325 -1.08 2.44 16.29
CA ILE A 325 -0.16 1.93 15.26
C ILE A 325 -0.62 2.38 13.88
N VAL A 326 -1.89 2.12 13.51
CA VAL A 326 -2.42 2.45 12.19
C VAL A 326 -2.25 3.95 11.90
N GLU A 327 -2.62 4.82 12.84
CA GLU A 327 -2.46 6.27 12.69
C GLU A 327 -1.00 6.65 12.41
N SER A 328 -0.09 6.17 13.24
CA SER A 328 1.32 6.53 13.11
C SER A 328 1.94 6.00 11.82
N ARG A 329 1.69 4.73 11.48
CA ARG A 329 2.25 4.09 10.28
C ARG A 329 1.67 4.63 9.00
N VAL A 330 0.37 4.94 8.95
CA VAL A 330 -0.23 5.59 7.78
C VAL A 330 0.37 7.00 7.59
N ARG A 331 0.66 7.73 8.66
CA ARG A 331 1.35 9.02 8.58
C ARG A 331 2.77 8.87 8.01
N GLN A 332 3.51 7.84 8.46
CA GLN A 332 4.83 7.51 7.91
C GLN A 332 4.74 7.21 6.41
N VAL A 333 3.82 6.33 6.00
CA VAL A 333 3.57 5.97 4.60
C VAL A 333 3.18 7.19 3.77
N LEU A 334 2.30 8.05 4.28
CA LEU A 334 1.92 9.29 3.61
C LEU A 334 3.12 10.24 3.40
N LYS A 335 4.05 10.32 4.34
CA LYS A 335 5.27 11.13 4.19
C LYS A 335 6.12 10.64 3.01
N GLU A 336 6.33 9.32 2.91
CA GLU A 336 7.06 8.70 1.79
C GLU A 336 6.36 8.96 0.45
N TRP A 337 5.04 8.75 0.38
CA TRP A 337 4.26 9.01 -0.83
C TRP A 337 4.25 10.47 -1.24
N ARG A 338 4.09 11.41 -0.30
CA ARG A 338 4.16 12.85 -0.60
C ARG A 338 5.51 13.21 -1.19
N TYR A 339 6.60 12.72 -0.58
CA TYR A 339 7.96 13.00 -1.07
C TYR A 339 8.19 12.42 -2.47
N LEU A 340 7.81 11.17 -2.69
CA LEU A 340 7.96 10.48 -3.97
C LEU A 340 7.18 11.17 -5.09
N VAL A 341 5.87 11.40 -4.90
CA VAL A 341 4.99 12.01 -5.91
C VAL A 341 5.45 13.43 -6.25
N GLN A 342 5.79 14.24 -5.24
CA GLN A 342 6.30 15.59 -5.50
C GLN A 342 7.62 15.57 -6.28
N THR A 343 8.51 14.64 -5.98
CA THR A 343 9.79 14.53 -6.69
C THR A 343 9.56 14.17 -8.15
N ILE A 344 8.75 13.14 -8.43
CA ILE A 344 8.41 12.75 -9.80
C ILE A 344 7.74 13.89 -10.56
N GLU A 345 6.78 14.57 -9.96
CA GLU A 345 6.10 15.69 -10.62
C GLU A 345 7.03 16.86 -10.95
N ARG A 346 7.92 17.24 -10.02
CA ARG A 346 8.92 18.28 -10.28
C ARG A 346 9.84 17.89 -11.44
N THR A 347 10.28 16.63 -11.46
CA THR A 347 11.18 16.13 -12.49
C THR A 347 10.51 16.09 -13.86
N ILE A 348 9.25 15.63 -13.93
CA ILE A 348 8.43 15.67 -15.14
C ILE A 348 8.26 17.12 -15.61
N ALA A 349 7.88 18.03 -14.72
CA ALA A 349 7.68 19.45 -15.05
C ALA A 349 8.95 20.11 -15.58
N SER A 350 10.11 19.84 -14.97
CA SER A 350 11.41 20.33 -15.45
C SER A 350 11.67 19.85 -16.88
N LYS A 351 11.52 18.55 -17.15
CA LYS A 351 11.71 17.99 -18.50
C LYS A 351 10.78 18.60 -19.55
N PHE A 352 9.55 18.98 -19.17
CA PHE A 352 8.63 19.66 -20.09
C PHE A 352 8.98 21.14 -20.31
N ASN A 353 9.49 21.85 -19.29
CA ASN A 353 9.89 23.25 -19.39
C ASN A 353 11.24 23.44 -20.10
N ASP A 354 12.17 22.49 -19.94
CA ASP A 354 13.48 22.48 -20.62
C ASP A 354 13.37 22.17 -22.11
N ARG A 355 12.15 21.98 -22.64
CA ARG A 355 11.85 21.89 -24.07
C ARG A 355 12.06 23.24 -24.77
N SER A 356 13.31 23.69 -24.83
CA SER A 356 13.89 24.03 -26.12
C SER A 356 13.95 22.72 -26.93
N PHE A 357 12.80 22.30 -27.48
CA PHE A 357 12.79 21.22 -28.46
C PHE A 357 13.89 21.51 -29.48
N PRO A 358 14.82 20.57 -29.75
CA PRO A 358 15.86 20.81 -30.73
C PRO A 358 15.18 21.21 -32.03
N SER A 359 15.34 22.48 -32.37
CA SER A 359 14.70 23.11 -33.52
C SER A 359 15.17 22.37 -34.77
N THR A 360 14.33 21.46 -35.28
CA THR A 360 14.28 20.82 -36.61
C THR A 360 15.57 20.35 -37.30
N LYS A 361 16.76 20.54 -36.75
CA LYS A 361 18.03 20.33 -37.45
C LYS A 361 18.93 19.28 -36.81
N GLU A 362 18.66 18.85 -35.58
CA GLU A 362 19.45 17.78 -34.94
C GLU A 362 18.67 16.46 -34.83
N LYS A 363 18.97 15.62 -35.82
CA LYS A 363 19.23 14.17 -35.73
C LYS A 363 18.19 13.30 -34.99
N ARG A 364 17.56 12.45 -35.81
CA ARG A 364 16.92 11.13 -35.61
C ARG A 364 17.06 10.36 -34.26
N GLY A 365 18.07 10.63 -33.43
CA GLY A 365 18.25 10.00 -32.12
C GLY A 365 17.54 10.71 -30.95
N GLY A 366 17.19 11.98 -31.07
CA GLY A 366 16.50 12.72 -29.99
C GLY A 366 15.07 12.26 -29.74
N THR A 367 14.34 11.89 -30.80
CA THR A 367 12.95 11.44 -30.72
C THR A 367 12.80 10.08 -30.02
N GLU A 368 13.72 9.15 -30.27
CA GLU A 368 13.72 7.82 -29.65
C GLU A 368 13.97 7.90 -28.13
N ALA A 369 14.92 8.75 -27.70
CA ALA A 369 15.21 8.96 -26.30
C ALA A 369 14.02 9.59 -25.54
N VAL A 370 13.34 10.57 -26.15
CA VAL A 370 12.12 11.18 -25.58
C VAL A 370 11.00 10.15 -25.47
N MET A 371 10.76 9.36 -26.52
CA MET A 371 9.74 8.31 -26.49
C MET A 371 10.03 7.27 -25.42
N ASN A 372 11.26 6.79 -25.31
CA ASN A 372 11.66 5.85 -24.27
C ASN A 372 11.43 6.44 -22.86
N TRP A 373 11.81 7.71 -22.65
CA TRP A 373 11.55 8.42 -21.40
C TRP A 373 10.06 8.48 -21.05
N ILE A 374 9.18 8.80 -22.02
CA ILE A 374 7.73 8.83 -21.82
C ILE A 374 7.22 7.43 -21.44
N ILE A 375 7.63 6.40 -22.16
CA ILE A 375 7.20 5.01 -21.89
C ILE A 375 7.62 4.57 -20.49
N CYS A 376 8.88 4.82 -20.10
CA CYS A 376 9.38 4.53 -18.76
C CYS A 376 8.62 5.31 -17.67
N THR A 377 8.33 6.58 -17.93
CA THR A 377 7.56 7.44 -17.01
C THR A 377 6.14 6.91 -16.81
N ILE A 378 5.42 6.57 -17.88
CA ILE A 378 4.07 6.01 -17.78
C ILE A 378 4.08 4.66 -17.04
N LYS A 379 5.04 3.78 -17.33
CA LYS A 379 5.18 2.49 -16.62
C LYS A 379 5.37 2.70 -15.12
N LEU A 380 6.23 3.65 -14.75
CA LEU A 380 6.44 4.00 -13.34
C LEU A 380 5.16 4.56 -12.71
N LEU A 381 4.51 5.54 -13.34
CA LEU A 381 3.30 6.17 -12.81
C LEU A 381 2.18 5.14 -12.61
N ARG A 382 2.00 4.19 -13.54
CA ARG A 382 1.03 3.09 -13.39
C ARG A 382 1.37 2.21 -12.18
N LYS A 383 2.62 1.75 -12.08
CA LYS A 383 3.09 0.95 -10.93
C LYS A 383 2.82 1.65 -9.59
N LEU A 384 3.05 2.96 -9.51
CA LEU A 384 2.76 3.75 -8.32
C LEU A 384 1.27 3.89 -8.04
N ASN A 385 0.48 4.21 -9.07
CA ASN A 385 -0.97 4.38 -8.97
C ASN A 385 -1.67 3.09 -8.55
N ASP A 386 -1.28 1.95 -9.12
CA ASP A 386 -1.88 0.65 -8.82
C ASP A 386 -1.67 0.30 -7.34
N ARG A 387 -0.43 0.44 -6.85
CA ARG A 387 -0.11 0.17 -5.44
C ARG A 387 -0.87 1.08 -4.46
N LEU A 388 -0.96 2.37 -4.78
CA LEU A 388 -1.67 3.31 -3.93
C LEU A 388 -3.19 3.07 -3.95
N THR A 389 -3.73 2.63 -5.10
CA THR A 389 -5.14 2.25 -5.25
C THR A 389 -5.50 1.05 -4.39
N GLU A 390 -4.66 0.02 -4.34
CA GLU A 390 -4.85 -1.14 -3.43
C GLU A 390 -4.93 -0.72 -1.97
N THR A 391 -4.01 0.12 -1.51
CA THR A 391 -3.99 0.65 -0.13
C THR A 391 -5.23 1.48 0.21
N ILE A 392 -5.71 2.29 -0.75
CA ILE A 392 -6.95 3.07 -0.59
C ILE A 392 -8.17 2.16 -0.52
N LEU A 393 -8.25 1.15 -1.38
CA LEU A 393 -9.37 0.20 -1.42
C LEU A 393 -9.55 -0.49 -0.07
N VAL A 394 -8.44 -0.98 0.49
CA VAL A 394 -8.41 -1.63 1.80
C VAL A 394 -8.94 -0.70 2.91
N TRP A 395 -8.55 0.58 2.91
CA TRP A 395 -9.10 1.56 3.85
C TRP A 395 -10.59 1.85 3.63
N ASP A 396 -11.03 1.95 2.37
CA ASP A 396 -12.43 2.21 2.05
C ASP A 396 -13.32 1.03 2.49
N THR A 397 -12.85 -0.21 2.35
CA THR A 397 -13.52 -1.40 2.89
C THR A 397 -13.55 -1.40 4.42
N PHE A 398 -12.42 -1.09 5.07
CA PHE A 398 -12.35 -1.01 6.53
C PHE A 398 -13.29 0.07 7.10
N SER A 399 -13.32 1.25 6.48
CA SER A 399 -14.03 2.44 6.95
C SER A 399 -15.47 2.57 6.45
N ALA A 400 -15.97 1.61 5.65
CA ALA A 400 -17.36 1.55 5.23
C ALA A 400 -18.32 1.46 6.43
N ALA A 401 -19.59 1.82 6.23
CA ALA A 401 -20.60 1.79 7.30
C ALA A 401 -20.75 0.39 7.96
N GLU A 402 -20.62 -0.67 7.15
CA GLU A 402 -20.61 -2.08 7.57
C GLU A 402 -19.19 -2.67 7.58
N GLY A 403 -18.18 -1.80 7.52
CA GLY A 403 -16.76 -2.14 7.56
C GLY A 403 -16.30 -2.52 8.97
N ASP A 404 -15.06 -3.00 9.07
CA ASP A 404 -14.48 -3.45 10.33
C ASP A 404 -14.23 -2.30 11.33
N ILE A 405 -14.27 -1.04 10.87
CA ILE A 405 -14.25 0.13 11.76
C ILE A 405 -15.35 0.09 12.82
N SER A 406 -16.47 -0.59 12.55
CA SER A 406 -17.60 -0.73 13.47
C SER A 406 -17.25 -1.51 14.74
N TYR A 407 -16.23 -2.38 14.70
CA TYR A 407 -15.69 -3.07 15.89
C TYR A 407 -15.00 -2.12 16.90
N PHE A 408 -14.83 -0.84 16.56
CA PHE A 408 -14.22 0.18 17.42
C PHE A 408 -15.24 1.26 17.86
N SER A 409 -16.53 1.06 17.56
CA SER A 409 -17.57 2.06 17.81
C SER A 409 -17.85 2.29 19.30
N ASP A 410 -17.77 1.25 20.13
CA ASP A 410 -17.89 1.30 21.59
C ASP A 410 -16.77 2.13 22.24
N LEU A 411 -15.55 2.08 21.67
CA LEU A 411 -14.42 2.92 22.10
C LEU A 411 -14.63 4.40 21.78
N CYS A 412 -15.47 4.71 20.79
CA CYS A 412 -15.83 6.07 20.40
C CYS A 412 -17.07 6.62 21.13
N SER A 413 -17.72 5.79 21.96
CA SER A 413 -18.99 6.16 22.60
C SER A 413 -18.82 7.36 23.52
N THR A 414 -19.87 8.19 23.57
CA THR A 414 -19.89 9.53 24.18
C THR A 414 -19.95 9.54 25.71
N TYR A 415 -19.83 8.40 26.39
CA TYR A 415 -19.63 8.44 27.83
C TYR A 415 -18.29 9.12 28.10
N PRO A 416 -18.24 10.16 28.95
CA PRO A 416 -17.09 11.02 29.10
C PRO A 416 -16.01 10.29 29.90
N ASP A 417 -15.35 9.32 29.27
CA ASP A 417 -14.04 8.89 29.70
C ASP A 417 -13.01 9.79 29.00
N PRO A 418 -12.50 10.85 29.68
CA PRO A 418 -11.52 11.74 29.09
C PRO A 418 -10.24 11.01 28.68
N THR A 419 -9.99 9.81 29.22
CA THR A 419 -8.80 9.02 28.88
C THR A 419 -8.86 8.43 27.48
N ARG A 420 -10.05 8.24 26.88
CA ARG A 420 -10.23 7.64 25.54
C ARG A 420 -10.37 8.63 24.39
N GLY A 421 -10.21 9.93 24.67
CA GLY A 421 -10.27 10.96 23.63
C GLY A 421 -9.24 10.75 22.51
N HIS A 422 -8.14 10.03 22.74
CA HIS A 422 -7.13 9.71 21.73
C HIS A 422 -7.66 8.78 20.64
N VAL A 423 -8.54 7.81 20.95
CA VAL A 423 -9.07 6.86 19.96
C VAL A 423 -9.78 7.58 18.83
N ARG A 424 -10.71 8.48 19.18
CA ARG A 424 -11.44 9.29 18.19
C ARG A 424 -10.50 10.19 17.39
N ARG A 425 -9.52 10.83 18.06
CA ARG A 425 -8.52 11.66 17.39
C ARG A 425 -7.69 10.83 16.41
N SER A 426 -7.33 9.61 16.81
CA SER A 426 -6.57 8.66 16.01
C SER A 426 -7.30 8.27 14.73
N LEU A 427 -8.57 7.88 14.84
CA LEU A 427 -9.41 7.58 13.68
C LEU A 427 -9.59 8.79 12.74
N ILE A 428 -9.76 9.99 13.29
CA ILE A 428 -9.84 11.23 12.48
C ILE A 428 -8.52 11.50 11.76
N ALA A 429 -7.39 11.37 12.45
CA ALA A 429 -6.06 11.58 11.88
C ALA A 429 -5.72 10.54 10.80
N THR A 430 -6.07 9.28 11.03
CA THR A 430 -5.96 8.19 10.05
C THR A 430 -6.80 8.49 8.81
N LYS A 431 -8.08 8.84 8.99
CA LYS A 431 -8.97 9.24 7.88
C LYS A 431 -8.39 10.40 7.09
N SER A 432 -7.92 11.46 7.77
CA SER A 432 -7.28 12.60 7.11
C SER A 432 -6.08 12.17 6.27
N SER A 433 -5.27 11.25 6.80
CA SER A 433 -4.09 10.76 6.08
C SER A 433 -4.47 9.97 4.83
N PHE A 434 -5.52 9.13 4.89
CA PHE A 434 -6.03 8.41 3.72
C PHE A 434 -6.70 9.33 2.68
N GLU A 435 -7.38 10.40 3.09
CA GLU A 435 -7.91 11.39 2.15
C GLU A 435 -6.80 12.12 1.38
N GLU A 436 -5.64 12.33 2.02
CA GLU A 436 -4.46 12.84 1.34
C GLU A 436 -3.81 11.81 0.41
N LEU A 437 -3.73 10.54 0.81
CA LEU A 437 -3.31 9.46 -0.09
C LEU A 437 -4.22 9.38 -1.32
N LYS A 438 -5.55 9.50 -1.16
CA LYS A 438 -6.51 9.59 -2.27
C LYS A 438 -6.23 10.78 -3.18
N ALA A 439 -5.88 11.94 -2.61
CA ALA A 439 -5.52 13.11 -3.38
C ALA A 439 -4.23 12.90 -4.19
N LEU A 440 -3.21 12.24 -3.63
CA LEU A 440 -2.00 11.84 -4.36
C LEU A 440 -2.31 10.85 -5.48
N ASN A 441 -3.17 9.86 -5.24
CA ASN A 441 -3.58 8.88 -6.25
C ASN A 441 -4.27 9.55 -7.45
N ARG A 442 -5.21 10.47 -7.18
CA ARG A 442 -5.86 11.27 -8.24
C ARG A 442 -4.86 12.07 -9.08
N ARG A 443 -3.82 12.64 -8.45
CA ARG A 443 -2.77 13.38 -9.18
C ARG A 443 -1.96 12.46 -10.09
N LEU A 444 -1.58 11.28 -9.62
CA LEU A 444 -0.90 10.27 -10.44
C LEU A 444 -1.77 9.85 -11.63
N GLY A 445 -3.06 9.55 -11.40
CA GLY A 445 -4.02 9.21 -12.46
C GLY A 445 -4.18 10.31 -13.53
N LEU A 446 -4.25 11.58 -13.12
CA LEU A 446 -4.30 12.71 -14.06
C LEU A 446 -3.05 12.82 -14.92
N ARG A 447 -1.86 12.52 -14.35
CA ARG A 447 -0.59 12.54 -15.10
C ARG A 447 -0.51 11.41 -16.12
N ILE A 448 -0.94 10.20 -15.76
CA ILE A 448 -1.03 9.07 -16.69
C ILE A 448 -1.89 9.42 -17.90
N ASN A 449 -3.04 10.07 -17.68
CA ASN A 449 -3.94 10.47 -18.75
C ASN A 449 -3.36 11.56 -19.66
N PHE A 450 -2.65 12.53 -19.08
CA PHE A 450 -1.96 13.58 -19.85
C PHE A 450 -0.88 12.98 -20.76
N ASP A 451 -0.04 12.09 -20.24
CA ASP A 451 1.06 11.50 -21.00
C ASP A 451 0.55 10.55 -22.10
N ASN A 452 -0.53 9.80 -21.86
CA ASN A 452 -1.19 9.00 -22.90
C ASN A 452 -1.71 9.88 -24.05
N ASN A 453 -2.26 11.06 -23.74
CA ASN A 453 -2.73 12.01 -24.76
C ASN A 453 -1.55 12.60 -25.56
N CYS A 454 -0.42 12.88 -24.92
CA CYS A 454 0.80 13.30 -25.62
C CYS A 454 1.30 12.22 -26.59
N LEU A 455 1.36 10.96 -26.15
CA LEU A 455 1.73 9.83 -27.04
C LEU A 455 0.76 9.70 -28.21
N ALA A 456 -0.54 9.87 -27.98
CA ALA A 456 -1.55 9.80 -29.04
C ALA A 456 -1.37 10.92 -30.08
N LEU A 457 -1.05 12.14 -29.64
CA LEU A 457 -0.77 13.27 -30.54
C LEU A 457 0.50 13.03 -31.36
N ASP A 458 1.60 12.59 -30.75
CA ASP A 458 2.85 12.29 -31.45
C ASP A 458 2.70 11.08 -32.40
N SER A 459 1.89 10.08 -32.03
CA SER A 459 1.59 8.95 -32.91
C SER A 459 0.77 9.37 -34.13
N ASN A 460 -0.13 10.35 -33.97
CA ASN A 460 -0.90 10.92 -35.08
C ASN A 460 -0.03 11.83 -35.98
N GLU A 461 0.94 12.53 -35.40
CA GLU A 461 1.91 13.36 -36.13
C GLU A 461 2.98 12.51 -36.83
N THR A 462 3.36 11.36 -36.27
CA THR A 462 4.22 10.37 -36.97
C THR A 462 3.44 9.52 -37.96
N ALA A 463 2.14 9.31 -37.74
CA ALA A 463 1.22 8.85 -38.76
C ALA A 463 1.05 9.89 -39.88
N GLU A 464 1.54 11.13 -39.71
CA GLU A 464 1.79 12.10 -40.77
C GLU A 464 3.01 11.75 -41.65
N SER A 465 3.64 10.58 -41.43
CA SER A 465 4.08 9.65 -42.50
C SER A 465 2.88 9.10 -43.32
N THR A 466 1.78 9.84 -43.36
CA THR A 466 0.61 9.58 -44.21
C THR A 466 1.04 9.57 -45.67
N ASP A 467 2.10 10.29 -46.03
CA ASP A 467 2.67 10.25 -47.38
C ASP A 467 3.14 8.84 -47.78
N LEU A 468 3.81 8.11 -46.89
CA LEU A 468 4.31 6.76 -47.22
C LEU A 468 3.16 5.74 -47.25
N ASN A 469 2.25 5.80 -46.27
CA ASN A 469 1.07 4.93 -46.25
C ASN A 469 0.09 5.24 -47.39
N MET A 470 -0.07 6.51 -47.80
CA MET A 470 -0.85 6.88 -48.99
C MET A 470 -0.24 6.31 -50.27
N VAL A 471 1.09 6.35 -50.40
CA VAL A 471 1.79 5.77 -51.56
C VAL A 471 1.64 4.24 -51.57
N ILE A 472 1.88 3.56 -50.45
CA ILE A 472 1.74 2.09 -50.35
C ILE A 472 0.30 1.64 -50.61
N THR A 473 -0.69 2.34 -50.05
CA THR A 473 -2.12 2.01 -50.25
C THR A 473 -2.53 2.23 -51.71
N SER A 474 -2.02 3.28 -52.36
CA SER A 474 -2.29 3.56 -53.78
C SER A 474 -1.67 2.50 -54.71
N ILE A 475 -0.47 2.02 -54.38
CA ILE A 475 0.19 0.91 -55.09
C ILE A 475 -0.61 -0.39 -54.90
N ALA A 476 -1.00 -0.71 -53.66
CA ALA A 476 -1.78 -1.91 -53.36
C ALA A 476 -3.14 -1.93 -54.08
N LEU A 477 -3.84 -0.79 -54.15
CA LEU A 477 -5.11 -0.67 -54.87
C LEU A 477 -4.94 -0.86 -56.38
N ALA A 478 -3.89 -0.28 -56.97
CA ALA A 478 -3.59 -0.46 -58.38
C ALA A 478 -3.24 -1.93 -58.70
N LEU A 479 -2.43 -2.57 -57.86
CA LEU A 479 -2.10 -3.99 -58.02
C LEU A 479 -3.32 -4.90 -57.86
N ALA A 480 -4.19 -4.63 -56.89
CA ALA A 480 -5.45 -5.37 -56.71
C ALA A 480 -6.39 -5.20 -57.92
N TYR A 481 -6.46 -3.99 -58.48
CA TYR A 481 -7.25 -3.71 -59.67
C TYR A 481 -6.77 -4.51 -60.90
N PHE A 482 -5.47 -4.47 -61.19
CA PHE A 482 -4.90 -5.19 -62.33
C PHE A 482 -4.81 -6.71 -62.10
N GLY A 483 -4.78 -7.15 -60.84
CA GLY A 483 -4.82 -8.56 -60.45
C GLY A 483 -6.22 -9.18 -60.46
N SER A 484 -7.29 -8.38 -60.33
CA SER A 484 -8.65 -8.90 -60.38
C SER A 484 -9.04 -9.33 -61.80
N THR A 485 -9.75 -10.46 -61.92
CA THR A 485 -10.24 -11.03 -63.18
C THR A 485 -11.52 -10.37 -63.70
N SER A 486 -11.97 -9.30 -63.05
CA SER A 486 -13.22 -8.60 -63.35
C SER A 486 -13.12 -7.82 -64.68
N HIS A 487 -13.90 -8.22 -65.69
CA HIS A 487 -13.90 -7.62 -67.04
C HIS A 487 -14.61 -6.25 -67.17
N SER A 488 -14.88 -5.54 -66.06
CA SER A 488 -15.77 -4.37 -66.08
C SER A 488 -15.16 -3.09 -66.68
N LEU A 489 -13.84 -3.02 -66.89
CA LEU A 489 -13.17 -1.84 -67.43
C LEU A 489 -12.12 -2.24 -68.49
N ARG A 490 -12.27 -1.72 -69.71
CA ARG A 490 -11.43 -2.02 -70.90
C ARG A 490 -10.08 -1.29 -70.90
N LEU A 491 -9.36 -1.26 -69.77
CA LEU A 491 -7.99 -0.76 -69.77
C LEU A 491 -7.05 -1.90 -70.23
N GLU A 492 -6.36 -1.70 -71.35
CA GLU A 492 -5.41 -2.67 -71.88
C GLU A 492 -4.26 -2.88 -70.87
N ARG A 493 -3.95 -4.13 -70.51
CA ARG A 493 -2.94 -4.49 -69.50
C ARG A 493 -1.53 -4.31 -70.06
N ASN A 494 -1.11 -3.06 -70.21
CA ASN A 494 0.25 -2.67 -70.59
C ASN A 494 0.99 -2.16 -69.33
N PRO A 495 2.26 -2.52 -69.09
CA PRO A 495 3.04 -1.98 -67.97
C PRO A 495 3.03 -0.44 -67.91
N LYS A 496 2.94 0.24 -69.06
CA LYS A 496 2.78 1.71 -69.12
C LYS A 496 1.47 2.18 -68.49
N ASN A 497 0.38 1.44 -68.68
CA ASN A 497 -0.94 1.76 -68.11
C ASN A 497 -0.99 1.50 -66.60
N VAL A 498 -0.29 0.47 -66.10
CA VAL A 498 -0.17 0.20 -64.66
C VAL A 498 0.54 1.35 -63.95
N ILE A 499 1.68 1.80 -64.50
CA ILE A 499 2.43 2.93 -63.96
C ILE A 499 1.59 4.21 -64.02
N GLY A 500 0.89 4.46 -65.13
CA GLY A 500 0.00 5.61 -65.28
C GLY A 500 -1.13 5.64 -64.24
N VAL A 501 -1.75 4.50 -63.94
CA VAL A 501 -2.81 4.38 -62.91
C VAL A 501 -2.25 4.60 -61.51
N ILE A 502 -1.08 4.06 -61.19
CA ILE A 502 -0.42 4.27 -59.88
C ILE A 502 -0.14 5.76 -59.67
N ILE A 503 0.47 6.42 -60.66
CA ILE A 503 0.77 7.86 -60.60
C ILE A 503 -0.54 8.67 -60.48
N GLY A 504 -1.56 8.32 -61.26
CA GLY A 504 -2.88 8.97 -61.21
C GLY A 504 -3.57 8.84 -59.85
N MET A 505 -3.50 7.67 -59.22
CA MET A 505 -4.04 7.45 -57.87
C MET A 505 -3.27 8.27 -56.83
N ILE A 506 -1.92 8.26 -56.87
CA ILE A 506 -1.09 9.03 -55.94
C ILE A 506 -1.43 10.53 -56.04
N ILE A 507 -1.54 11.07 -57.26
CA ILE A 507 -1.91 12.47 -57.49
C ILE A 507 -3.32 12.75 -56.97
N SER A 508 -4.29 11.88 -57.26
CA SER A 508 -5.68 12.06 -56.85
C SER A 508 -5.84 12.04 -55.33
N VAL A 509 -5.18 11.10 -54.66
CA VAL A 509 -5.18 11.00 -53.20
C VAL A 509 -4.52 12.22 -52.57
N ARG A 510 -3.40 12.71 -53.13
CA ARG A 510 -2.75 13.96 -52.67
C ARG A 510 -3.62 15.19 -52.90
N LEU A 511 -4.34 15.26 -54.02
CA LEU A 511 -5.26 16.36 -54.31
C LEU A 511 -6.44 16.36 -53.32
N LEU A 512 -6.98 15.19 -52.99
CA LEU A 512 -8.04 15.03 -51.99
C LEU A 512 -7.56 15.42 -50.59
N ALA A 513 -6.35 15.02 -50.20
CA ALA A 513 -5.73 15.45 -48.94
C ALA A 513 -5.52 16.97 -48.89
N PHE A 514 -5.08 17.58 -49.99
CA PHE A 514 -4.93 19.03 -50.12
C PHE A 514 -6.27 19.77 -50.05
N LEU A 515 -7.32 19.25 -50.71
CA LEU A 515 -8.66 19.82 -50.64
C LEU A 515 -9.24 19.71 -49.22
N ARG A 516 -9.02 18.58 -48.54
CA ARG A 516 -9.44 18.37 -47.14
C ARG A 516 -8.78 19.35 -46.18
N THR A 517 -7.47 19.59 -46.32
CA THR A 517 -6.74 20.57 -45.50
C THR A 517 -7.18 22.01 -45.78
N ARG A 518 -7.43 22.37 -47.05
CA ARG A 518 -8.02 23.68 -47.45
C ARG A 518 -9.42 23.89 -46.89
N LEU A 519 -10.28 22.87 -46.93
CA LEU A 519 -11.65 22.92 -46.39
C LEU A 519 -11.63 23.05 -44.86
N LYS A 520 -10.75 22.32 -44.16
CA LYS A 520 -10.61 22.40 -42.70
C LYS A 520 -10.12 23.79 -42.24
N ARG A 521 -9.18 24.41 -42.96
CA ARG A 521 -8.75 25.81 -42.69
C ARG A 521 -9.86 26.84 -42.90
N ARG A 522 -10.75 26.65 -43.89
CA ARG A 522 -11.89 27.54 -44.11
C ARG A 522 -13.01 27.37 -43.07
N GLY A 523 -13.21 26.16 -42.54
CA GLY A 523 -14.18 25.89 -41.47
C GLY A 523 -13.79 26.53 -40.13
N PHE A 524 -12.49 26.51 -39.79
CA PHE A 524 -12.00 27.12 -38.56
C PHE A 524 -12.16 28.66 -38.55
N SER A 525 -12.01 29.31 -39.71
CA SER A 525 -12.16 30.76 -39.82
C SER A 525 -13.59 31.28 -39.60
N LYS A 526 -14.63 30.44 -39.72
CA LYS A 526 -16.01 30.85 -39.46
C LYS A 526 -16.40 30.75 -37.99
N HIS A 527 -15.94 29.71 -37.28
CA HIS A 527 -16.27 29.54 -35.87
C HIS A 527 -15.55 30.52 -34.92
N THR A 528 -14.36 31.02 -35.28
CA THR A 528 -13.67 32.05 -34.47
C THR A 528 -14.24 33.46 -34.67
N LEU A 529 -14.97 33.69 -35.76
CA LEU A 529 -15.56 35.00 -36.07
C LEU A 529 -17.00 35.15 -35.54
N GLU A 530 -17.74 34.05 -35.32
CA GLU A 530 -19.05 34.09 -34.67
C GLU A 530 -18.97 34.12 -33.13
N TYR A 531 -17.93 33.54 -32.52
CA TYR A 531 -17.75 33.61 -31.05
C TYR A 531 -17.32 34.99 -30.53
N TYR A 532 -16.83 35.88 -31.41
CA TYR A 532 -16.48 37.27 -31.06
C TYR A 532 -17.55 38.30 -31.47
N ARG A 533 -18.63 37.87 -32.14
CA ARG A 533 -19.65 38.78 -32.67
C ARG A 533 -20.95 38.80 -31.86
N ASP A 534 -21.29 37.72 -31.16
CA ASP A 534 -22.49 37.64 -30.30
C ASP A 534 -22.13 37.27 -28.86
N GLY A 535 -22.14 38.29 -27.98
CA GLY A 535 -22.05 38.16 -26.52
C GLY A 535 -20.86 38.94 -25.94
N GLY A 536 -20.98 40.16 -25.46
CA GLY A 536 -22.16 40.79 -24.87
C GLY A 536 -21.71 41.48 -23.58
N THR A 537 -21.57 42.79 -23.65
CA THR A 537 -21.48 43.69 -22.51
C THR A 537 -22.68 43.50 -21.58
N SER A 538 -22.46 43.13 -20.32
CA SER A 538 -23.37 43.50 -19.21
C SER A 538 -22.63 43.54 -17.88
N LYS A 539 -22.42 44.76 -17.39
CA LYS A 539 -22.64 45.22 -16.01
C LYS A 539 -22.55 44.18 -14.89
N GLU A 540 -21.39 44.07 -14.25
CA GLU A 540 -21.28 43.74 -12.81
C GLU A 540 -19.87 44.06 -12.31
N GLN A 541 -19.57 45.34 -12.10
CA GLN A 541 -18.30 45.76 -11.48
C GLN A 541 -18.42 47.07 -10.68
N GLN A 542 -19.55 47.27 -10.01
CA GLN A 542 -19.72 48.27 -8.95
C GLN A 542 -20.55 47.66 -7.82
N GLN A 543 -19.91 46.85 -6.97
CA GLN A 543 -20.27 46.62 -5.57
C GLN A 543 -19.32 45.56 -4.99
N LEU A 544 -18.15 45.97 -4.49
CA LEU A 544 -17.36 45.30 -3.44
C LEU A 544 -16.01 46.03 -3.27
N SER A 545 -16.07 47.28 -2.80
CA SER A 545 -14.90 47.98 -2.26
C SER A 545 -15.30 48.83 -1.05
N SER A 546 -15.71 48.19 0.04
CA SER A 546 -15.79 48.85 1.35
C SER A 546 -15.92 47.84 2.49
N VAL A 547 -14.80 47.33 3.03
CA VAL A 547 -14.70 46.97 4.46
C VAL A 547 -13.27 47.29 4.93
N PRO A 548 -13.11 47.91 6.12
CA PRO A 548 -11.89 48.62 6.48
C PRO A 548 -10.87 47.77 7.24
N ASN A 549 -9.64 48.22 7.08
CA ASN A 549 -8.44 47.85 7.81
C ASN A 549 -8.65 48.07 9.33
N ARG A 550 -8.64 46.99 10.14
CA ARG A 550 -8.58 47.11 11.60
C ARG A 550 -7.19 46.69 12.07
N ARG A 551 -6.48 47.72 12.56
CA ARG A 551 -5.18 47.64 13.20
C ARG A 551 -5.24 46.80 14.48
N LYS A 552 -4.09 46.17 14.73
CA LYS A 552 -3.61 45.54 15.96
C LYS A 552 -3.81 46.43 17.18
N ALA A 553 -4.24 45.80 18.28
CA ALA A 553 -3.72 46.00 19.62
C ALA A 553 -3.01 44.69 19.99
#